data_AF-A0A8J4VZJ5-F1
#
_entry.id   AF-A0A8J4VZJ5-F1
#
_cell.length_a   1.000
_cell.length_b   1.000
_cell.length_c   1.000
_cell.angle_alpha   90.00
_cell.angle_beta   90.00
_cell.angle_gamma   90.00
#
_symmetry.space_group_name_H-M   'P 1'
#
loop_
_entity.id
_entity.type
_entity.pdbx_description
1 polymer ?
#
loop_
_entity_poly.entity_id
_entity_poly.type
_entity_poly.pdbx_seq_one_letter_code
_entity_poly.pdbx_strand_id
1 'polypeptide(L)'
;MVATGGGVVLTPAQRNLVEKSRAVKQQRAAALAAQHHVEASARAHVQEVKIFEQELAEVQQAKDEAECKRLAGAAEYRIQLAQQEAEKRSKRLGEQAVDDAYARVQAVQQAEWKEQEKVKQQRKHEQVALEAQRWQQDLRAQTEALRVAQEKKQCNERRTLERFQLQDEDDKRRKAERKAADIAEVARVKQANSQQLELKRQAMLRDQQEDLELQKTYEKKLAMQEAARQAELDAILAKQSHKVKLALLNVKSAEEKAHEDELRALAVQAAVRARDLELLGQKECRKREAARVQIQALAMQKEEKKSRMRELEQEETVYASEFKADHHKWQQEQAVTRERVHYRNRDYQKLVRQQMSDDAIRRADEDKYGMTLLEAQLNIKLLQKAGVASPPKDIHIR
;
A
#
# COMPACT_ATOMS: atom_id res chain seq x y z
N MET A 1 -28.37 -95.29 157.72
CA MET A 1 -29.32 -96.41 157.84
C MET A 1 -28.62 -97.63 157.27
N VAL A 2 -27.87 -98.38 158.10
CA VAL A 2 -28.28 -99.57 158.90
C VAL A 2 -28.60 -100.74 157.94
N ALA A 3 -27.91 -101.89 157.95
CA ALA A 3 -27.54 -102.69 159.11
C ALA A 3 -26.31 -103.61 158.90
N THR A 4 -25.56 -103.80 159.99
CA THR A 4 -24.97 -105.05 160.56
C THR A 4 -24.47 -106.15 159.61
N GLY A 5 -23.29 -106.75 159.76
CA GLY A 5 -22.38 -106.89 160.90
C GLY A 5 -21.49 -108.13 160.66
N GLY A 6 -20.51 -108.37 161.51
CA GLY A 6 -19.75 -109.64 161.56
C GLY A 6 -18.24 -109.47 161.38
N GLY A 7 -17.52 -109.49 162.50
CA GLY A 7 -16.05 -109.44 162.55
C GLY A 7 -15.40 -110.81 162.29
N VAL A 8 -14.24 -110.77 161.63
CA VAL A 8 -13.24 -111.84 161.61
C VAL A 8 -11.87 -111.19 161.81
N VAL A 9 -11.17 -111.60 162.87
CA VAL A 9 -9.84 -111.10 163.25
C VAL A 9 -8.80 -111.66 162.27
N LEU A 10 -8.15 -110.76 161.52
CA LEU A 10 -7.13 -111.08 160.52
C LEU A 10 -5.76 -111.29 161.18
N THR A 11 -5.03 -112.33 160.75
CA THR A 11 -3.67 -112.62 161.22
C THR A 11 -2.64 -111.69 160.55
N PRO A 12 -1.49 -111.37 161.21
CA PRO A 12 -0.50 -110.41 160.70
C PRO A 12 0.05 -110.71 159.29
N ALA A 13 0.06 -111.98 158.86
CA ALA A 13 0.47 -112.38 157.52
C ALA A 13 -0.52 -111.92 156.41
N GLN A 14 -1.80 -111.71 156.73
CA GLN A 14 -2.82 -111.36 155.75
C GLN A 14 -2.89 -109.85 155.45
N ARG A 15 -2.47 -108.96 156.38
CA ARG A 15 -2.37 -107.51 156.10
C ARG A 15 -1.28 -107.18 155.08
N ASN A 16 -0.15 -107.89 155.12
CA ASN A 16 1.00 -107.62 154.25
C ASN A 16 0.71 -107.95 152.76
N LEU A 17 -0.22 -108.87 152.49
CA LEU A 17 -0.61 -109.24 151.13
C LEU A 17 -1.57 -108.20 150.49
N VAL A 18 -2.49 -107.65 151.29
CA VAL A 18 -3.47 -106.64 150.81
C VAL A 18 -2.78 -105.30 150.52
N GLU A 19 -1.80 -104.90 151.33
CA GLU A 19 -1.03 -103.67 151.07
C GLU A 19 -0.15 -103.80 149.81
N LYS A 20 0.49 -104.96 149.58
CA LYS A 20 1.22 -105.22 148.32
C LYS A 20 0.31 -105.24 147.09
N SER A 21 -0.89 -105.81 147.18
CA SER A 21 -1.85 -105.76 146.07
C SER A 21 -2.38 -104.34 145.78
N ARG A 22 -2.48 -103.47 146.79
CA ARG A 22 -2.91 -102.07 146.60
C ARG A 22 -1.80 -101.23 145.96
N ALA A 23 -0.55 -101.44 146.36
CA ALA A 23 0.61 -100.79 145.75
C ALA A 23 0.80 -101.15 144.27
N VAL A 24 0.64 -102.43 143.91
CA VAL A 24 0.72 -102.88 142.50
C VAL A 24 -0.42 -102.30 141.65
N LYS A 25 -1.64 -102.17 142.20
CA LYS A 25 -2.76 -101.51 141.49
C LYS A 25 -2.50 -100.01 141.26
N GLN A 26 -1.91 -99.30 142.22
CA GLN A 26 -1.57 -97.89 142.06
C GLN A 26 -0.43 -97.67 141.05
N GLN A 27 0.59 -98.54 141.03
CA GLN A 27 1.65 -98.46 140.01
C GLN A 27 1.13 -98.71 138.59
N ARG A 28 0.21 -99.67 138.41
CA ARG A 28 -0.41 -99.92 137.09
C ARG A 28 -1.30 -98.78 136.62
N ALA A 29 -2.03 -98.14 137.53
CA ALA A 29 -2.85 -96.98 137.21
C ALA A 29 -1.98 -95.76 136.82
N ALA A 30 -0.86 -95.54 137.52
CA ALA A 30 0.08 -94.47 137.18
C ALA A 30 0.78 -94.69 135.83
N ALA A 31 1.14 -95.95 135.50
CA ALA A 31 1.76 -96.28 134.21
C ALA A 31 0.80 -96.09 133.03
N LEU A 32 -0.48 -96.45 133.17
CA LEU A 32 -1.49 -96.21 132.13
C LEU A 32 -1.77 -94.70 131.93
N ALA A 33 -1.81 -93.91 133.01
CA ALA A 33 -1.95 -92.46 132.90
C ALA A 33 -0.76 -91.81 132.17
N ALA A 34 0.46 -92.28 132.43
CA ALA A 34 1.66 -91.81 131.72
C ALA A 34 1.62 -92.20 130.22
N GLN A 35 1.17 -93.42 129.89
CA GLN A 35 1.06 -93.87 128.50
C GLN A 35 0.01 -93.06 127.71
N HIS A 36 -1.14 -92.75 128.32
CA HIS A 36 -2.15 -91.88 127.72
C HIS A 36 -1.65 -90.45 127.50
N HIS A 37 -0.82 -89.90 128.39
CA HIS A 37 -0.25 -88.56 128.22
C HIS A 37 0.75 -88.49 127.06
N VAL A 38 1.55 -89.55 126.86
CA VAL A 38 2.50 -89.64 125.73
C VAL A 38 1.74 -89.80 124.41
N GLU A 39 0.70 -90.63 124.37
CA GLU A 39 -0.14 -90.80 123.17
C GLU A 39 -0.92 -89.52 122.81
N ALA A 40 -1.40 -88.77 123.80
CA ALA A 40 -2.06 -87.48 123.57
C ALA A 40 -1.09 -86.43 123.01
N SER A 41 0.12 -86.31 123.57
CA SER A 41 1.16 -85.43 123.01
C SER A 41 1.60 -85.85 121.60
N ALA A 42 1.73 -87.15 121.33
CA ALA A 42 2.07 -87.64 119.99
C ALA A 42 0.96 -87.33 118.97
N ARG A 43 -0.31 -87.46 119.34
CA ARG A 43 -1.44 -87.09 118.46
C ARG A 43 -1.53 -85.59 118.21
N ALA A 44 -1.28 -84.76 119.24
CA ALA A 44 -1.23 -83.31 119.09
C ALA A 44 -0.10 -82.89 118.13
N HIS A 45 1.11 -83.43 118.30
CA HIS A 45 2.24 -83.14 117.41
C HIS A 45 1.98 -83.59 115.96
N VAL A 46 1.34 -84.74 115.73
CA VAL A 46 0.99 -85.21 114.37
C VAL A 46 -0.09 -84.32 113.74
N GLN A 47 -1.04 -83.79 114.51
CA GLN A 47 -2.02 -82.83 114.01
C GLN A 47 -1.38 -81.48 113.68
N GLU A 48 -0.49 -80.97 114.53
CA GLU A 48 0.25 -79.73 114.26
C GLU A 48 1.12 -79.84 113.00
N VAL A 49 1.82 -80.97 112.81
CA VAL A 49 2.60 -81.22 111.59
C VAL A 49 1.71 -81.28 110.34
N LYS A 50 0.55 -81.94 110.42
CA LYS A 50 -0.41 -81.97 109.30
C LYS A 50 -0.97 -80.60 108.96
N ILE A 51 -1.31 -79.80 109.96
CA ILE A 51 -1.79 -78.43 109.74
C ILE A 51 -0.68 -77.59 109.12
N PHE A 52 0.57 -77.71 109.60
CA PHE A 52 1.70 -76.97 109.05
C PHE A 52 2.03 -77.37 107.60
N GLU A 53 1.94 -78.67 107.26
CA GLU A 53 2.09 -79.16 105.89
C GLU A 53 0.97 -78.66 104.97
N GLN A 54 -0.27 -78.59 105.47
CA GLN A 54 -1.41 -78.01 104.74
C GLN A 54 -1.24 -76.50 104.53
N GLU A 55 -0.85 -75.75 105.55
CA GLU A 55 -0.58 -74.31 105.45
C GLU A 55 0.58 -74.01 104.49
N LEU A 56 1.64 -74.83 104.51
CA LEU A 56 2.74 -74.74 103.55
C LEU A 56 2.27 -74.99 102.11
N ALA A 57 1.42 -76.00 101.89
CA ALA A 57 0.85 -76.29 100.58
C ALA A 57 -0.08 -75.17 100.10
N GLU A 58 -0.92 -74.61 100.97
CA GLU A 58 -1.79 -73.48 100.65
C GLU A 58 -1.00 -72.20 100.34
N VAL A 59 0.07 -71.93 101.09
CA VAL A 59 0.97 -70.80 100.81
C VAL A 59 1.71 -71.00 99.49
N GLN A 60 2.14 -72.23 99.18
CA GLN A 60 2.78 -72.52 97.89
C GLN A 60 1.79 -72.39 96.74
N GLN A 61 0.58 -72.91 96.88
CA GLN A 61 -0.48 -72.75 95.87
C GLN A 61 -0.85 -71.27 95.68
N ALA A 62 -0.96 -70.49 96.75
CA ALA A 62 -1.22 -69.05 96.66
C ALA A 62 -0.08 -68.29 95.96
N LYS A 63 1.18 -68.69 96.17
CA LYS A 63 2.33 -68.15 95.44
C LYS A 63 2.26 -68.51 93.95
N ASP A 64 2.00 -69.76 93.62
CA ASP A 64 1.92 -70.23 92.23
C ASP A 64 0.75 -69.57 91.50
N GLU A 65 -0.40 -69.36 92.16
CA GLU A 65 -1.54 -68.62 91.62
C GLU A 65 -1.23 -67.13 91.44
N ALA A 66 -0.51 -66.50 92.38
CA ALA A 66 -0.09 -65.11 92.25
C ALA A 66 0.93 -64.93 91.12
N GLU A 67 1.86 -65.87 90.94
CA GLU A 67 2.78 -65.90 89.81
C GLU A 67 2.05 -66.11 88.49
N CYS A 68 1.10 -67.05 88.43
CA CYS A 68 0.24 -67.27 87.26
C CYS A 68 -0.54 -66.00 86.89
N LYS A 69 -1.17 -65.33 87.86
CA LYS A 69 -1.91 -64.07 87.64
C LYS A 69 -0.97 -62.95 87.17
N ARG A 70 0.24 -62.84 87.72
CA ARG A 70 1.24 -61.86 87.30
C ARG A 70 1.70 -62.13 85.85
N LEU A 71 1.94 -63.39 85.49
CA LEU A 71 2.32 -63.79 84.14
C LEU A 71 1.17 -63.57 83.15
N ALA A 72 -0.08 -63.87 83.53
CA ALA A 72 -1.27 -63.60 82.73
C ALA A 72 -1.44 -62.08 82.49
N GLY A 73 -1.34 -61.25 83.53
CA GLY A 73 -1.39 -59.79 83.39
C GLY A 73 -0.24 -59.23 82.54
N ALA A 74 0.97 -59.80 82.65
CA ALA A 74 2.09 -59.44 81.77
C ALA A 74 1.86 -59.87 80.32
N ALA A 75 1.22 -61.02 80.07
CA ALA A 75 0.85 -61.48 78.74
C ALA A 75 -0.24 -60.59 78.11
N GLU A 76 -1.27 -60.22 78.87
CA GLU A 76 -2.31 -59.27 78.45
C GLU A 76 -1.71 -57.90 78.10
N TYR A 77 -0.80 -57.39 78.94
CA TYR A 77 -0.09 -56.14 78.66
C TYR A 77 0.75 -56.22 77.37
N ARG A 78 1.43 -57.34 77.12
CA ARG A 78 2.17 -57.57 75.86
C ARG A 78 1.24 -57.60 74.65
N ILE A 79 0.06 -58.22 74.77
CA ILE A 79 -0.95 -58.25 73.71
C ILE A 79 -1.47 -56.84 73.43
N GLN A 80 -1.80 -56.05 74.46
CA GLN A 80 -2.25 -54.68 74.31
C GLN A 80 -1.17 -53.79 73.67
N LEU A 81 0.10 -53.95 74.07
CA LEU A 81 1.21 -53.23 73.47
C LEU A 81 1.38 -53.60 72.00
N ALA A 82 1.31 -54.90 71.66
CA ALA A 82 1.37 -55.37 70.28
C ALA A 82 0.21 -54.84 69.42
N GLN A 83 -1.01 -54.76 69.97
CA GLN A 83 -2.16 -54.14 69.31
C GLN A 83 -1.92 -52.65 69.05
N GLN A 84 -1.45 -51.89 70.05
CA GLN A 84 -1.12 -50.47 69.87
C GLN A 84 0.00 -50.25 68.84
N GLU A 85 1.03 -51.10 68.82
CA GLU A 85 2.07 -51.04 67.79
C GLU A 85 1.53 -51.36 66.40
N ALA A 86 0.66 -52.36 66.27
CA ALA A 86 0.03 -52.72 65.01
C ALA A 86 -0.87 -51.59 64.49
N GLU A 87 -1.65 -50.94 65.35
CA GLU A 87 -2.46 -49.77 65.01
C GLU A 87 -1.59 -48.58 64.59
N LYS A 88 -0.51 -48.29 65.31
CA LYS A 88 0.44 -47.22 64.92
C LYS A 88 1.09 -47.52 63.57
N ARG A 89 1.49 -48.76 63.31
CA ARG A 89 2.04 -49.18 62.01
C ARG A 89 1.00 -49.06 60.90
N SER A 90 -0.24 -49.47 61.15
CA SER A 90 -1.35 -49.33 60.21
C SER A 90 -1.64 -47.87 59.88
N LYS A 91 -1.68 -46.98 60.88
CA LYS A 91 -1.84 -45.53 60.68
C LYS A 91 -0.70 -44.93 59.85
N ARG A 92 0.56 -45.27 60.16
CA ARG A 92 1.72 -44.82 59.37
C ARG A 92 1.67 -45.29 57.92
N LEU A 93 1.27 -46.54 57.67
CA LEU A 93 1.08 -47.05 56.32
C LEU A 93 -0.07 -46.33 55.59
N GLY A 94 -1.14 -46.00 56.30
CA GLY A 94 -2.24 -45.17 55.77
C GLY A 94 -1.79 -43.75 55.41
N GLU A 95 -1.03 -43.09 56.28
CA GLU A 95 -0.43 -41.77 56.03
C GLU A 95 0.51 -41.82 54.82
N GLN A 96 1.40 -42.80 54.75
CA GLN A 96 2.29 -43.01 53.58
C GLN A 96 1.50 -43.22 52.29
N ALA A 97 0.42 -44.01 52.32
CA ALA A 97 -0.42 -44.22 51.14
C ALA A 97 -1.12 -42.94 50.67
N VAL A 98 -1.51 -42.05 51.60
CA VAL A 98 -2.09 -40.74 51.29
C VAL A 98 -1.03 -39.80 50.70
N ASP A 99 0.16 -39.74 51.30
CA ASP A 99 1.28 -38.94 50.79
C ASP A 99 1.69 -39.39 49.39
N ASP A 100 1.79 -40.70 49.16
CA ASP A 100 2.08 -41.28 47.85
C ASP A 100 0.97 -40.97 46.83
N ALA A 101 -0.30 -41.02 47.25
CA ALA A 101 -1.42 -40.65 46.38
C ALA A 101 -1.36 -39.17 46.00
N TYR A 102 -1.07 -38.30 46.97
CA TYR A 102 -0.90 -36.86 46.72
C TYR A 102 0.29 -36.58 45.78
N ALA A 103 1.43 -37.23 45.99
CA ALA A 103 2.60 -37.12 45.13
C ALA A 103 2.29 -37.56 43.68
N ARG A 104 1.53 -38.65 43.50
CA ARG A 104 1.07 -39.09 42.17
C ARG A 104 0.16 -38.05 41.50
N VAL A 105 -0.83 -37.51 42.23
CA VAL A 105 -1.73 -36.48 41.71
C VAL A 105 -0.95 -35.23 41.33
N GLN A 106 -0.02 -34.79 42.16
CA GLN A 106 0.83 -33.63 41.87
C GLN A 106 1.72 -33.86 40.65
N ALA A 107 2.29 -35.06 40.48
CA ALA A 107 3.09 -35.40 39.31
C ALA A 107 2.25 -35.38 38.02
N VAL A 108 1.01 -35.88 38.06
CA VAL A 108 0.08 -35.82 36.92
C VAL A 108 -0.26 -34.36 36.59
N GLN A 109 -0.61 -33.53 37.58
CA GLN A 109 -0.91 -32.11 37.36
C GLN A 109 0.28 -31.35 36.76
N GLN A 110 1.50 -31.62 37.22
CA GLN A 110 2.71 -31.02 36.65
C GLN A 110 2.96 -31.48 35.22
N ALA A 111 2.70 -32.75 34.90
CA ALA A 111 2.82 -33.26 33.54
C ALA A 111 1.78 -32.63 32.60
N GLU A 112 0.51 -32.55 33.03
CA GLU A 112 -0.57 -31.89 32.29
C GLU A 112 -0.26 -30.41 32.04
N TRP A 113 0.25 -29.69 33.05
CA TRP A 113 0.66 -28.29 32.88
C TRP A 113 1.79 -28.12 31.87
N LYS A 114 2.82 -28.99 31.91
CA LYS A 114 3.92 -28.97 30.94
C LYS A 114 3.43 -29.26 29.51
N GLU A 115 2.53 -30.23 29.35
CA GLU A 115 1.94 -30.52 28.03
C GLU A 115 1.08 -29.36 27.53
N GLN A 116 0.30 -28.71 28.40
CA GLN A 116 -0.45 -27.51 28.02
C GLN A 116 0.48 -26.37 27.57
N GLU A 117 1.60 -26.14 28.27
CA GLU A 117 2.57 -25.12 27.87
C GLU A 117 3.24 -25.47 26.52
N LYS A 118 3.57 -26.74 26.28
CA LYS A 118 4.07 -27.18 24.96
C LYS A 118 3.06 -26.92 23.85
N VAL A 119 1.79 -27.25 24.07
CA VAL A 119 0.71 -27.00 23.09
C VAL A 119 0.54 -25.50 22.84
N LYS A 120 0.60 -24.65 23.88
CA LYS A 120 0.57 -23.19 23.71
C LYS A 120 1.76 -22.68 22.90
N GLN A 121 2.97 -23.20 23.15
CA GLN A 121 4.17 -22.84 22.39
C GLN A 121 4.05 -23.27 20.92
N GLN A 122 3.60 -24.50 20.67
CA GLN A 122 3.36 -25.01 19.32
C GLN A 122 2.35 -24.14 18.56
N ARG A 123 1.22 -23.79 19.18
CA ARG A 123 0.23 -22.87 18.57
C ARG A 123 0.82 -21.51 18.22
N LYS A 124 1.67 -20.94 19.09
CA LYS A 124 2.38 -19.68 18.80
C LYS A 124 3.34 -19.85 17.61
N HIS A 125 4.10 -20.95 17.57
CA HIS A 125 5.00 -21.23 16.45
C HIS A 125 4.25 -21.44 15.14
N GLU A 126 3.13 -22.16 15.15
CA GLU A 126 2.25 -22.35 14.00
C GLU A 126 1.66 -21.03 13.50
N GLN A 127 1.21 -20.16 14.41
CA GLN A 127 0.73 -18.82 14.05
C GLN A 127 1.81 -17.98 13.37
N VAL A 128 3.02 -17.94 13.96
CA VAL A 128 4.16 -17.22 13.38
C VAL A 128 4.55 -17.81 12.02
N ALA A 129 4.51 -19.15 11.86
CA ALA A 129 4.80 -19.80 10.59
C ALA A 129 3.76 -19.48 9.51
N LEU A 130 2.47 -19.45 9.87
CA LEU A 130 1.39 -19.06 8.95
C LEU A 130 1.50 -17.59 8.54
N GLU A 131 1.82 -16.71 9.47
CA GLU A 131 2.08 -15.30 9.16
C GLU A 131 3.29 -15.17 8.23
N ALA A 132 4.42 -15.78 8.56
CA ALA A 132 5.61 -15.76 7.70
C ALA A 132 5.32 -16.27 6.28
N GLN A 133 4.48 -17.31 6.15
CA GLN A 133 4.04 -17.82 4.86
C GLN A 133 3.18 -16.79 4.10
N ARG A 134 2.26 -16.10 4.78
CA ARG A 134 1.46 -15.02 4.18
C ARG A 134 2.35 -13.88 3.68
N TRP A 135 3.28 -13.41 4.50
CA TRP A 135 4.26 -12.39 4.12
C TRP A 135 5.10 -12.80 2.91
N GLN A 136 5.51 -14.08 2.85
CA GLN A 136 6.26 -14.59 1.70
C GLN A 136 5.38 -14.65 0.42
N GLN A 137 4.11 -15.02 0.54
CA GLN A 137 3.17 -15.01 -0.57
C GLN A 137 2.89 -13.59 -1.06
N ASP A 138 2.67 -12.65 -0.16
CA ASP A 138 2.47 -11.24 -0.49
C ASP A 138 3.69 -10.64 -1.19
N LEU A 139 4.89 -10.96 -0.71
CA LEU A 139 6.13 -10.52 -1.36
C LEU A 139 6.23 -11.08 -2.79
N ARG A 140 5.94 -12.37 -2.98
CA ARG A 140 5.93 -12.99 -4.32
C ARG A 140 4.90 -12.33 -5.24
N ALA A 141 3.68 -12.12 -4.76
CA ALA A 141 2.63 -11.44 -5.51
C ALA A 141 3.02 -10.02 -5.91
N GLN A 142 3.68 -9.26 -5.01
CA GLN A 142 4.20 -7.93 -5.32
C GLN A 142 5.31 -7.97 -6.38
N THR A 143 6.25 -8.93 -6.28
CA THR A 143 7.31 -9.08 -7.29
C THR A 143 6.76 -9.46 -8.66
N GLU A 144 5.77 -10.34 -8.73
CA GLU A 144 5.10 -10.71 -9.98
C GLU A 144 4.29 -9.55 -10.56
N ALA A 145 3.56 -8.81 -9.73
CA ALA A 145 2.83 -7.62 -10.16
C ALA A 145 3.76 -6.56 -10.75
N LEU A 146 4.93 -6.34 -10.14
CA LEU A 146 5.97 -5.46 -10.68
C LEU A 146 6.50 -5.96 -12.03
N ARG A 147 6.77 -7.27 -12.16
CA ARG A 147 7.23 -7.87 -13.43
C ARG A 147 6.20 -7.67 -14.54
N VAL A 148 4.93 -7.99 -14.27
CA VAL A 148 3.83 -7.82 -15.23
C VAL A 148 3.61 -6.35 -15.60
N ALA A 149 3.74 -5.43 -14.64
CA ALA A 149 3.66 -3.99 -14.91
C ALA A 149 4.80 -3.51 -15.84
N GLN A 150 6.02 -4.00 -15.61
CA GLN A 150 7.16 -3.72 -16.49
C GLN A 150 6.97 -4.29 -17.90
N GLU A 151 6.53 -5.54 -18.02
CA GLU A 151 6.22 -6.17 -19.31
C GLU A 151 5.14 -5.39 -20.07
N LYS A 152 4.06 -4.97 -19.39
CA LYS A 152 3.01 -4.12 -19.98
C LYS A 152 3.56 -2.77 -20.45
N LYS A 153 4.42 -2.14 -19.65
CA LYS A 153 5.08 -0.88 -20.02
C LYS A 153 5.91 -1.06 -21.31
N GLN A 154 6.74 -2.10 -21.37
CA GLN A 154 7.56 -2.40 -22.55
C GLN A 154 6.69 -2.72 -23.79
N CYS A 155 5.61 -3.48 -23.63
CA CYS A 155 4.67 -3.76 -24.73
C CYS A 155 4.00 -2.48 -25.25
N ASN A 156 3.61 -1.57 -24.35
CA ASN A 156 3.03 -0.28 -24.75
C ASN A 156 4.08 0.59 -25.46
N GLU A 157 5.31 0.65 -24.96
CA GLU A 157 6.42 1.38 -25.59
C GLU A 157 6.70 0.83 -27.00
N ARG A 158 6.77 -0.50 -27.17
CA ARG A 158 6.92 -1.13 -28.49
C ARG A 158 5.79 -0.74 -29.44
N ARG A 159 4.54 -0.81 -28.97
CA ARG A 159 3.38 -0.40 -29.78
C ARG A 159 3.44 1.07 -30.18
N THR A 160 3.93 1.96 -29.30
CA THR A 160 4.11 3.37 -29.66
C THR A 160 5.20 3.55 -30.70
N LEU A 161 6.33 2.84 -30.57
CA LEU A 161 7.41 2.87 -31.56
C LEU A 161 6.97 2.34 -32.91
N GLU A 162 6.21 1.24 -32.95
CA GLU A 162 5.63 0.70 -34.19
C GLU A 162 4.70 1.71 -34.89
N ARG A 163 3.89 2.45 -34.11
CA ARG A 163 3.04 3.53 -34.67
C ARG A 163 3.88 4.67 -35.25
N PHE A 164 4.94 5.09 -34.56
CA PHE A 164 5.84 6.12 -35.08
C PHE A 164 6.56 5.65 -36.35
N GLN A 165 7.05 4.41 -36.39
CA GLN A 165 7.67 3.83 -37.57
C GLN A 165 6.70 3.79 -38.76
N LEU A 166 5.44 3.38 -38.54
CA LEU A 166 4.43 3.39 -39.60
C LEU A 166 4.16 4.81 -40.12
N GLN A 167 4.07 5.79 -39.22
CA GLN A 167 3.87 7.20 -39.58
C GLN A 167 5.06 7.75 -40.39
N ASP A 168 6.29 7.43 -39.98
CA ASP A 168 7.50 7.81 -40.71
C ASP A 168 7.54 7.20 -42.12
N GLU A 169 7.14 5.93 -42.27
CA GLU A 169 7.05 5.28 -43.57
C GLU A 169 5.97 5.90 -44.47
N ASP A 170 4.81 6.23 -43.91
CA ASP A 170 3.75 6.93 -44.65
C ASP A 170 4.18 8.35 -45.08
N ASP A 171 4.92 9.07 -44.24
CA ASP A 171 5.46 10.37 -44.61
C ASP A 171 6.58 10.27 -45.67
N LYS A 172 7.38 9.20 -45.65
CA LYS A 172 8.33 8.90 -46.75
C LYS A 172 7.58 8.63 -48.05
N ARG A 173 6.49 7.86 -48.02
CA ARG A 173 5.64 7.59 -49.20
C ARG A 173 5.03 8.87 -49.76
N ARG A 174 4.42 9.70 -48.92
CA ARG A 174 3.87 11.00 -49.34
C ARG A 174 4.93 11.92 -49.95
N LYS A 175 6.14 11.95 -49.37
CA LYS A 175 7.26 12.73 -49.94
C LYS A 175 7.68 12.18 -51.30
N ALA A 176 7.71 10.86 -51.48
CA ALA A 176 8.02 10.23 -52.76
C ALA A 176 6.95 10.52 -53.82
N GLU A 177 5.67 10.44 -53.45
CA GLU A 177 4.54 10.80 -54.32
C GLU A 177 4.60 12.26 -54.77
N ARG A 178 4.87 13.20 -53.86
CA ARG A 178 5.07 14.62 -54.20
C ARG A 178 6.22 14.81 -55.18
N LYS A 179 7.38 14.20 -54.92
CA LYS A 179 8.52 14.25 -55.84
C LYS A 179 8.17 13.66 -57.21
N ALA A 180 7.42 12.57 -57.27
CA ALA A 180 7.00 11.96 -58.52
C ALA A 180 6.02 12.88 -59.30
N ALA A 181 5.09 13.53 -58.60
CA ALA A 181 4.19 14.53 -59.17
C ALA A 181 4.96 15.74 -59.71
N ASP A 182 5.92 16.28 -58.95
CA ASP A 182 6.77 17.40 -59.38
C ASP A 182 7.57 17.04 -60.65
N ILE A 183 8.14 15.84 -60.70
CA ILE A 183 8.86 15.34 -61.88
C ILE A 183 7.93 15.25 -63.10
N ALA A 184 6.71 14.74 -62.91
CA ALA A 184 5.72 14.63 -63.98
C ALA A 184 5.26 16.01 -64.49
N GLU A 185 5.08 16.98 -63.59
CA GLU A 185 4.75 18.36 -63.95
C GLU A 185 5.88 19.02 -64.75
N VAL A 186 7.13 18.88 -64.29
CA VAL A 186 8.31 19.38 -65.02
C VAL A 186 8.40 18.76 -66.41
N ALA A 187 8.13 17.45 -66.55
CA ALA A 187 8.10 16.81 -67.86
C ALA A 187 6.99 17.40 -68.76
N ARG A 188 5.79 17.64 -68.22
CA ARG A 188 4.68 18.26 -68.94
C ARG A 188 5.03 19.69 -69.40
N VAL A 189 5.64 20.49 -68.54
CA VAL A 189 6.06 21.86 -68.86
C VAL A 189 7.15 21.85 -69.94
N LYS A 190 8.11 20.92 -69.88
CA LYS A 190 9.13 20.76 -70.93
C LYS A 190 8.51 20.45 -72.28
N GLN A 191 7.54 19.54 -72.32
CA GLN A 191 6.82 19.20 -73.55
C GLN A 191 5.99 20.38 -74.09
N ALA A 192 5.29 21.11 -73.21
CA ALA A 192 4.54 22.30 -73.63
C ALA A 192 5.47 23.40 -74.18
N ASN A 193 6.63 23.61 -73.55
CA ASN A 193 7.63 24.56 -74.03
C ASN A 193 8.22 24.15 -75.38
N SER A 194 8.48 22.86 -75.62
CA SER A 194 8.97 22.39 -76.92
C SER A 194 7.93 22.63 -78.03
N GLN A 195 6.67 22.32 -77.76
CA GLN A 195 5.57 22.60 -78.69
C GLN A 195 5.43 24.09 -78.96
N GLN A 196 5.53 24.94 -77.94
CA GLN A 196 5.48 26.39 -78.11
C GLN A 196 6.65 26.91 -78.96
N LEU A 197 7.85 26.36 -78.78
CA LEU A 197 9.01 26.70 -79.60
C LEU A 197 8.81 26.27 -81.06
N GLU A 198 8.24 25.10 -81.31
CA GLU A 198 7.90 24.64 -82.66
C GLU A 198 6.87 25.55 -83.33
N LEU A 199 5.81 25.93 -82.61
CA LEU A 199 4.82 26.90 -83.10
C LEU A 199 5.44 28.25 -83.43
N LYS A 200 6.35 28.76 -82.58
CA LYS A 200 7.10 30.00 -82.85
C LYS A 200 7.98 29.88 -84.10
N ARG A 201 8.65 28.74 -84.30
CA ARG A 201 9.45 28.48 -85.51
C ARG A 201 8.57 28.45 -86.76
N GLN A 202 7.41 27.79 -86.69
CA GLN A 202 6.46 27.76 -87.81
C GLN A 202 5.89 29.15 -88.12
N ALA A 203 5.54 29.94 -87.11
CA ALA A 203 5.10 31.32 -87.29
C ALA A 203 6.17 32.16 -87.98
N MET A 204 7.41 32.09 -87.50
CA MET A 204 8.54 32.79 -88.12
C MET A 204 8.77 32.38 -89.59
N LEU A 205 8.63 31.09 -89.91
CA LEU A 205 8.72 30.62 -91.30
C LEU A 205 7.58 31.16 -92.18
N ARG A 206 6.36 31.28 -91.64
CA ARG A 206 5.22 31.87 -92.36
C ARG A 206 5.46 33.36 -92.60
N ASP A 207 5.88 34.09 -91.57
CA ASP A 207 6.20 35.53 -91.70
C ASP A 207 7.28 35.76 -92.77
N GLN A 208 8.33 34.91 -92.80
CA GLN A 208 9.35 34.96 -93.85
C GLN A 208 8.79 34.67 -95.26
N GLN A 209 7.85 33.74 -95.38
CA GLN A 209 7.19 33.43 -96.65
C GLN A 209 6.33 34.60 -97.12
N GLU A 210 5.54 35.18 -96.22
CA GLU A 210 4.71 36.37 -96.48
C GLU A 210 5.58 37.56 -96.90
N ASP A 211 6.72 37.79 -96.25
CA ASP A 211 7.69 38.83 -96.61
C ASP A 211 8.27 38.61 -98.02
N LEU A 212 8.64 37.37 -98.36
CA LEU A 212 9.15 37.04 -99.69
C LEU A 212 8.07 37.20 -100.78
N GLU A 213 6.83 36.81 -100.49
CA GLU A 213 5.71 37.02 -101.39
C GLU A 213 5.45 38.51 -101.59
N LEU A 214 5.46 39.29 -100.51
CA LEU A 214 5.33 40.72 -100.53
C LEU A 214 6.44 41.37 -101.36
N GLN A 215 7.71 40.97 -101.16
CA GLN A 215 8.85 41.40 -101.98
C GLN A 215 8.62 41.11 -103.47
N LYS A 216 8.21 39.88 -103.83
CA LYS A 216 7.87 39.55 -105.22
C LYS A 216 6.74 40.41 -105.77
N THR A 217 5.73 40.75 -104.97
CA THR A 217 4.65 41.65 -105.41
C THR A 217 5.17 43.07 -105.65
N TYR A 218 6.10 43.56 -104.82
CA TYR A 218 6.74 44.85 -105.01
C TYR A 218 7.66 44.85 -106.23
N GLU A 219 8.47 43.81 -106.43
CA GLU A 219 9.30 43.64 -107.63
C GLU A 219 8.45 43.62 -108.90
N LYS A 220 7.32 42.89 -108.90
CA LYS A 220 6.39 42.90 -110.04
C LYS A 220 5.79 44.28 -110.28
N LYS A 221 5.34 44.97 -109.22
CA LYS A 221 4.83 46.35 -109.33
C LYS A 221 5.88 47.30 -109.86
N LEU A 222 7.12 47.19 -109.38
CA LEU A 222 8.26 47.99 -109.84
C LEU A 222 8.56 47.69 -111.30
N ALA A 223 8.64 46.42 -111.70
CA ALA A 223 8.84 46.02 -113.09
C ALA A 223 7.70 46.51 -114.00
N MET A 224 6.45 46.48 -113.54
CA MET A 224 5.31 47.07 -114.26
C MET A 224 5.45 48.59 -114.38
N GLN A 225 5.86 49.28 -113.32
CA GLN A 225 6.11 50.72 -113.34
C GLN A 225 7.29 51.08 -114.24
N GLU A 226 8.37 50.28 -114.25
CA GLU A 226 9.52 50.45 -115.13
C GLU A 226 9.16 50.19 -116.58
N ALA A 227 8.37 49.14 -116.86
CA ALA A 227 7.85 48.85 -118.19
C ALA A 227 6.87 49.94 -118.66
N ALA A 228 6.02 50.45 -117.76
CA ALA A 228 5.15 51.59 -118.05
C ALA A 228 5.97 52.85 -118.31
N ARG A 229 7.01 53.12 -117.50
CA ARG A 229 7.95 54.23 -117.69
C ARG A 229 8.71 54.09 -119.01
N GLN A 230 9.14 52.89 -119.37
CA GLN A 230 9.80 52.60 -120.65
C GLN A 230 8.83 52.79 -121.81
N ALA A 231 7.60 52.29 -121.71
CA ALA A 231 6.56 52.51 -122.71
C ALA A 231 6.15 53.99 -122.82
N GLU A 232 6.14 54.72 -121.71
CA GLU A 232 5.95 56.18 -121.69
C GLU A 232 7.14 56.89 -122.33
N LEU A 233 8.38 56.49 -122.04
CA LEU A 233 9.58 57.03 -122.67
C LEU A 233 9.62 56.72 -124.16
N ASP A 234 9.25 55.51 -124.59
CA ASP A 234 9.13 55.09 -125.99
C ASP A 234 7.98 55.83 -126.68
N ALA A 235 6.84 56.00 -126.00
CA ALA A 235 5.74 56.81 -126.48
C ALA A 235 6.10 58.30 -126.52
N ILE A 236 6.95 58.79 -125.61
CA ILE A 236 7.51 60.14 -125.63
C ILE A 236 8.55 60.24 -126.73
N LEU A 237 9.37 59.23 -127.00
CA LEU A 237 10.30 59.22 -128.13
C LEU A 237 9.56 59.14 -129.46
N ALA A 238 8.48 58.37 -129.56
CA ALA A 238 7.58 58.32 -130.70
C ALA A 238 6.80 59.63 -130.85
N LYS A 239 6.27 60.17 -129.74
CA LYS A 239 5.63 61.48 -129.71
C LYS A 239 6.63 62.57 -129.98
N GLN A 240 7.87 62.54 -129.54
CA GLN A 240 8.94 63.51 -129.83
C GLN A 240 9.45 63.31 -131.24
N SER A 241 9.42 62.12 -131.82
CA SER A 241 9.62 61.92 -133.26
C SER A 241 8.46 62.56 -134.04
N HIS A 242 7.23 62.44 -133.51
CA HIS A 242 6.03 63.08 -134.02
C HIS A 242 5.93 64.58 -133.68
N LYS A 243 6.59 65.06 -132.61
CA LYS A 243 6.67 66.43 -132.08
C LYS A 243 7.93 67.11 -132.59
N VAL A 244 8.94 66.43 -133.07
CA VAL A 244 9.95 67.03 -133.95
C VAL A 244 9.30 67.24 -135.31
N LYS A 245 8.37 66.35 -135.71
CA LYS A 245 7.42 66.58 -136.81
C LYS A 245 6.36 67.67 -136.54
N LEU A 246 5.84 67.82 -135.31
CA LEU A 246 4.73 68.75 -134.96
C LEU A 246 5.14 70.00 -134.16
N ALA A 247 6.29 70.02 -133.48
CA ALA A 247 6.92 71.19 -132.85
C ALA A 247 7.98 71.83 -133.75
N LEU A 248 8.08 71.39 -135.00
CA LEU A 248 8.18 72.36 -136.11
C LEU A 248 6.92 73.26 -136.21
N LEU A 249 5.84 73.00 -135.45
CA LEU A 249 4.56 73.65 -135.64
C LEU A 249 3.75 74.09 -134.41
N ASN A 250 4.16 73.91 -133.14
CA ASN A 250 3.64 74.70 -131.99
C ASN A 250 4.24 74.32 -130.62
N VAL A 251 4.73 75.32 -129.88
CA VAL A 251 5.16 75.22 -128.46
C VAL A 251 4.28 76.16 -127.63
N LYS A 252 3.81 75.69 -126.46
CA LYS A 252 3.19 76.55 -125.43
C LYS A 252 4.15 76.78 -124.26
N SER A 253 4.03 77.96 -123.66
CA SER A 253 4.93 78.57 -122.68
C SER A 253 5.05 77.79 -121.35
N ALA A 254 6.23 77.89 -120.73
CA ALA A 254 6.63 77.22 -119.48
C ALA A 254 5.96 77.76 -118.21
N GLU A 255 5.23 78.89 -118.30
CA GLU A 255 4.70 79.61 -117.15
C GLU A 255 3.40 79.01 -116.59
N GLU A 256 2.52 78.46 -117.44
CA GLU A 256 1.26 77.83 -116.99
C GLU A 256 1.52 76.53 -116.21
N LYS A 257 2.59 75.82 -116.56
CA LYS A 257 2.99 74.56 -115.90
C LYS A 257 3.56 74.80 -114.50
N ALA A 258 4.24 75.93 -114.29
CA ALA A 258 4.75 76.32 -112.98
C ALA A 258 3.61 76.60 -111.99
N HIS A 259 2.51 77.21 -112.46
CA HIS A 259 1.39 77.60 -111.60
C HIS A 259 0.53 76.42 -111.10
N GLU A 260 0.45 75.33 -111.88
CA GLU A 260 -0.26 74.10 -111.47
C GLU A 260 0.53 73.28 -110.43
N ASP A 261 1.86 73.29 -110.51
CA ASP A 261 2.72 72.59 -109.56
C ASP A 261 2.76 73.31 -108.19
N GLU A 262 2.64 74.63 -108.17
CA GLU A 262 2.49 75.42 -106.94
C GLU A 262 1.20 75.11 -106.18
N LEU A 263 0.08 74.96 -106.90
CA LEU A 263 -1.22 74.61 -106.29
C LEU A 263 -1.20 73.21 -105.67
N ARG A 264 -0.52 72.25 -106.31
CA ARG A 264 -0.35 70.90 -105.78
C ARG A 264 0.54 70.87 -104.53
N ALA A 265 1.62 71.66 -104.52
CA ALA A 265 2.51 71.75 -103.36
C ALA A 265 1.81 72.32 -102.12
N LEU A 266 0.94 73.32 -102.29
CA LEU A 266 0.15 73.92 -101.21
C LEU A 266 -0.86 72.93 -100.60
N ALA A 267 -1.53 72.12 -101.43
CA ALA A 267 -2.49 71.13 -100.95
C ALA A 267 -1.83 70.04 -100.08
N VAL A 268 -0.63 69.59 -100.46
CA VAL A 268 0.13 68.59 -99.70
C VAL A 268 0.63 69.16 -98.38
N GLN A 269 1.12 70.41 -98.37
CA GLN A 269 1.54 71.07 -97.12
C GLN A 269 0.38 71.25 -96.14
N ALA A 270 -0.83 71.56 -96.63
CA ALA A 270 -2.02 71.68 -95.79
C ALA A 270 -2.41 70.33 -95.14
N ALA A 271 -2.36 69.24 -95.91
CA ALA A 271 -2.69 67.89 -95.41
C ALA A 271 -1.70 67.39 -94.34
N VAL A 272 -0.41 67.67 -94.50
CA VAL A 272 0.62 67.30 -93.51
C VAL A 272 0.41 68.06 -92.19
N ARG A 273 0.17 69.38 -92.27
CA ARG A 273 -0.11 70.20 -91.07
C ARG A 273 -1.36 69.73 -90.32
N ALA A 274 -2.41 69.30 -91.02
CA ALA A 274 -3.62 68.76 -90.40
C ALA A 274 -3.34 67.46 -89.63
N ARG A 275 -2.54 66.55 -90.19
CA ARG A 275 -2.16 65.29 -89.57
C ARG A 275 -1.27 65.47 -88.34
N ASP A 276 -0.35 66.45 -88.39
CA ASP A 276 0.52 66.78 -87.26
C ASP A 276 -0.27 67.32 -86.06
N LEU A 277 -1.29 68.16 -86.31
CA LEU A 277 -2.19 68.66 -85.27
C LEU A 277 -3.02 67.56 -84.62
N GLU A 278 -3.53 66.60 -85.40
CA GLU A 278 -4.29 65.46 -84.88
C GLU A 278 -3.44 64.54 -83.98
N LEU A 279 -2.20 64.26 -84.39
CA LEU A 279 -1.23 63.49 -83.60
C LEU A 279 -0.88 64.19 -82.27
N LEU A 280 -0.74 65.51 -82.28
CA LEU A 280 -0.52 66.29 -81.06
C LEU A 280 -1.74 66.21 -80.13
N GLY A 281 -2.95 66.34 -80.66
CA GLY A 281 -4.20 66.18 -79.90
C GLY A 281 -4.33 64.79 -79.24
N GLN A 282 -4.03 63.72 -79.98
CA GLN A 282 -4.05 62.35 -79.44
C GLN A 282 -3.00 62.13 -78.34
N LYS A 283 -1.79 62.71 -78.49
CA LYS A 283 -0.74 62.66 -77.46
C LYS A 283 -1.17 63.38 -76.19
N GLU A 284 -1.83 64.53 -76.30
CA GLU A 284 -2.36 65.24 -75.13
C GLU A 284 -3.50 64.49 -74.44
N CYS A 285 -4.45 63.93 -75.20
CA CYS A 285 -5.52 63.11 -74.64
C CYS A 285 -4.97 61.90 -73.87
N ARG A 286 -4.01 61.16 -74.46
CA ARG A 286 -3.35 60.02 -73.80
C ARG A 286 -2.60 60.43 -72.52
N LYS A 287 -1.93 61.59 -72.51
CA LYS A 287 -1.28 62.13 -71.30
C LYS A 287 -2.30 62.43 -70.20
N ARG A 288 -3.45 63.02 -70.54
CA ARG A 288 -4.52 63.33 -69.58
C ARG A 288 -5.19 62.07 -69.04
N GLU A 289 -5.43 61.07 -69.88
CA GLU A 289 -5.98 59.78 -69.48
C GLU A 289 -5.03 59.00 -68.57
N ALA A 290 -3.74 58.93 -68.93
CA ALA A 290 -2.72 58.30 -68.08
C ALA A 290 -2.62 58.97 -66.71
N ALA A 291 -2.66 60.31 -66.66
CA ALA A 291 -2.69 61.05 -65.41
C ALA A 291 -3.94 60.75 -64.57
N ARG A 292 -5.12 60.64 -65.19
CA ARG A 292 -6.36 60.26 -64.49
C ARG A 292 -6.28 58.87 -63.89
N VAL A 293 -5.78 57.88 -64.64
CA VAL A 293 -5.60 56.50 -64.16
C VAL A 293 -4.62 56.46 -62.99
N GLN A 294 -3.51 57.20 -63.08
CA GLN A 294 -2.53 57.28 -62.00
C GLN A 294 -3.12 57.90 -60.72
N ILE A 295 -3.92 58.96 -60.84
CA ILE A 295 -4.62 59.59 -59.70
C ILE A 295 -5.63 58.62 -59.08
N GLN A 296 -6.40 57.89 -59.90
CA GLN A 296 -7.37 56.90 -59.40
C GLN A 296 -6.67 55.74 -58.68
N ALA A 297 -5.58 55.21 -59.22
CA ALA A 297 -4.79 54.17 -58.58
C ALA A 297 -4.21 54.62 -57.22
N LEU A 298 -3.69 55.85 -57.14
CA LEU A 298 -3.22 56.43 -55.87
C LEU A 298 -4.35 56.63 -54.86
N ALA A 299 -5.55 57.00 -55.31
CA ALA A 299 -6.71 57.13 -54.44
C ALA A 299 -7.16 55.77 -53.87
N MET A 300 -7.22 54.74 -54.72
CA MET A 300 -7.52 53.36 -54.27
C MET A 300 -6.49 52.86 -53.26
N GLN A 301 -5.19 53.07 -53.53
CA GLN A 301 -4.12 52.67 -52.61
C GLN A 301 -4.23 53.39 -51.25
N LYS A 302 -4.61 54.67 -51.23
CA LYS A 302 -4.83 55.41 -49.98
C LYS A 302 -6.02 54.88 -49.20
N GLU A 303 -7.12 54.55 -49.86
CA GLU A 303 -8.29 54.00 -49.18
C GLU A 303 -8.03 52.58 -48.67
N GLU A 304 -7.34 51.73 -49.43
CA GLU A 304 -6.93 50.39 -48.99
C GLU A 304 -6.03 50.45 -47.74
N LYS A 305 -5.04 51.36 -47.74
CA LYS A 305 -4.20 51.60 -46.55
C LYS A 305 -5.04 52.04 -45.35
N LYS A 306 -6.01 52.93 -45.57
CA LYS A 306 -6.90 53.42 -44.50
C LYS A 306 -7.81 52.33 -43.95
N SER A 307 -8.37 51.48 -44.81
CA SER A 307 -9.19 50.34 -44.41
C SER A 307 -8.37 49.33 -43.63
N ARG A 308 -7.17 48.98 -44.11
CA ARG A 308 -6.25 48.08 -43.41
C ARG A 308 -5.85 48.60 -42.03
N MET A 309 -5.58 49.90 -41.90
CA MET A 309 -5.29 50.50 -40.60
C MET A 309 -6.48 50.39 -39.64
N ARG A 310 -7.71 50.61 -40.12
CA ARG A 310 -8.92 50.46 -39.29
C ARG A 310 -9.18 49.02 -38.86
N GLU A 311 -8.93 48.05 -39.74
CA GLU A 311 -9.05 46.62 -39.42
C GLU A 311 -8.04 46.24 -38.33
N LEU A 312 -6.78 46.67 -38.47
CA LEU A 312 -5.75 46.44 -37.45
C LEU A 312 -6.11 47.11 -36.12
N GLU A 313 -6.60 48.36 -36.14
CA GLU A 313 -7.09 49.04 -34.93
C GLU A 313 -8.22 48.24 -34.26
N GLN A 314 -9.17 47.70 -35.04
CA GLN A 314 -10.25 46.87 -34.51
C GLN A 314 -9.71 45.58 -33.89
N GLU A 315 -8.82 44.87 -34.59
CA GLU A 315 -8.16 43.66 -34.07
C GLU A 315 -7.39 43.94 -32.77
N GLU A 316 -6.65 45.06 -32.71
CA GLU A 316 -5.94 45.48 -31.50
C GLU A 316 -6.90 45.82 -30.35
N THR A 317 -8.04 46.47 -30.63
CA THR A 317 -9.04 46.75 -29.57
C THR A 317 -9.69 45.47 -29.05
N VAL A 318 -9.98 44.51 -29.93
CA VAL A 318 -10.53 43.20 -29.55
C VAL A 318 -9.51 42.46 -28.69
N TYR A 319 -8.27 42.35 -29.16
CA TYR A 319 -7.17 41.72 -28.41
C TYR A 319 -6.96 42.37 -27.04
N ALA A 320 -6.94 43.70 -26.97
CA ALA A 320 -6.79 44.42 -25.70
C ALA A 320 -7.98 44.18 -24.76
N SER A 321 -9.19 44.02 -25.30
CA SER A 321 -10.38 43.71 -24.50
C SER A 321 -10.35 42.28 -23.95
N GLU A 322 -9.96 41.29 -24.76
CA GLU A 322 -9.80 39.90 -24.36
C GLU A 322 -8.70 39.76 -23.31
N PHE A 323 -7.55 40.40 -23.55
CA PHE A 323 -6.44 40.40 -22.59
C PHE A 323 -6.83 41.00 -21.23
N LYS A 324 -7.59 42.11 -21.23
CA LYS A 324 -8.12 42.69 -19.98
C LYS A 324 -9.09 41.74 -19.29
N ALA A 325 -9.96 41.07 -20.03
CA ALA A 325 -10.91 40.10 -19.47
C ALA A 325 -10.19 38.90 -18.85
N ASP A 326 -9.19 38.35 -19.52
CA ASP A 326 -8.38 37.24 -19.01
C ASP A 326 -7.55 37.65 -17.80
N HIS A 327 -6.98 38.85 -17.81
CA HIS A 327 -6.30 39.39 -16.64
C HIS A 327 -7.24 39.52 -15.42
N HIS A 328 -8.48 40.00 -15.63
CA HIS A 328 -9.47 40.08 -14.57
C HIS A 328 -9.91 38.69 -14.05
N LYS A 329 -10.11 37.71 -14.93
CA LYS A 329 -10.40 36.32 -14.52
C LYS A 329 -9.26 35.75 -13.67
N TRP A 330 -8.02 35.91 -14.14
CA TRP A 330 -6.84 35.46 -13.40
C TRP A 330 -6.74 36.13 -12.02
N GLN A 331 -7.00 37.45 -11.93
CA GLN A 331 -7.04 38.15 -10.65
C GLN A 331 -8.12 37.57 -9.70
N GLN A 332 -9.31 37.25 -10.22
CA GLN A 332 -10.38 36.63 -9.44
C GLN A 332 -9.97 35.24 -8.95
N GLU A 333 -9.39 34.40 -9.82
CA GLU A 333 -8.90 33.07 -9.44
C GLU A 333 -7.81 33.14 -8.36
N GLN A 334 -6.91 34.12 -8.45
CA GLN A 334 -5.89 34.37 -7.43
C GLN A 334 -6.51 34.81 -6.11
N ALA A 335 -7.53 35.68 -6.13
CA ALA A 335 -8.25 36.08 -4.93
C ALA A 335 -8.94 34.89 -4.25
N VAL A 336 -9.67 34.06 -5.01
CA VAL A 336 -10.31 32.84 -4.49
C VAL A 336 -9.28 31.87 -3.92
N THR A 337 -8.13 31.70 -4.58
CA THR A 337 -7.05 30.83 -4.09
C THR A 337 -6.49 31.34 -2.76
N ARG A 338 -6.22 32.65 -2.66
CA ARG A 338 -5.77 33.28 -1.41
C ARG A 338 -6.80 33.12 -0.30
N GLU A 339 -8.07 33.35 -0.58
CA GLU A 339 -9.16 33.15 0.39
C GLU A 339 -9.23 31.70 0.88
N ARG A 340 -9.15 30.72 -0.03
CA ARG A 340 -9.12 29.28 0.35
C ARG A 340 -7.95 28.97 1.28
N VAL A 341 -6.76 29.50 0.98
CA VAL A 341 -5.59 29.35 1.85
C VAL A 341 -5.81 30.02 3.20
N HIS A 342 -6.39 31.22 3.24
CA HIS A 342 -6.73 31.90 4.48
C HIS A 342 -7.75 31.13 5.32
N TYR A 343 -8.82 30.60 4.72
CA TYR A 343 -9.82 29.78 5.40
C TYR A 343 -9.18 28.50 5.96
N ARG A 344 -8.38 27.78 5.16
CA ARG A 344 -7.67 26.59 5.60
C ARG A 344 -6.73 26.87 6.78
N ASN A 345 -5.97 27.96 6.71
CA ASN A 345 -5.08 28.38 7.80
C ASN A 345 -5.87 28.76 9.06
N ARG A 346 -7.01 29.44 8.90
CA ARG A 346 -7.90 29.78 10.02
C ARG A 346 -8.45 28.53 10.69
N ASP A 347 -8.84 27.53 9.92
CA ASP A 347 -9.37 26.27 10.45
C ASP A 347 -8.27 25.44 11.13
N TYR A 348 -7.05 25.39 10.57
CA TYR A 348 -5.91 24.81 11.27
C TYR A 348 -5.60 25.53 12.58
N GLN A 349 -5.64 26.87 12.61
CA GLN A 349 -5.45 27.62 13.85
C GLN A 349 -6.53 27.29 14.89
N LYS A 350 -7.80 27.16 14.48
CA LYS A 350 -8.88 26.72 15.38
C LYS A 350 -8.60 25.32 15.93
N LEU A 351 -8.22 24.37 15.06
CA LEU A 351 -7.89 23.01 15.46
C LEU A 351 -6.72 22.98 16.44
N VAL A 352 -5.65 23.73 16.18
CA VAL A 352 -4.50 23.82 17.09
C VAL A 352 -4.91 24.42 18.43
N ARG A 353 -5.75 25.47 18.44
CA ARG A 353 -6.29 26.02 19.69
C ARG A 353 -7.13 25.00 20.46
N GLN A 354 -7.94 24.22 19.75
CA GLN A 354 -8.73 23.14 20.35
C GLN A 354 -7.82 22.05 20.94
N GLN A 355 -6.79 21.62 20.20
CA GLN A 355 -5.80 20.68 20.72
C GLN A 355 -5.08 21.23 21.95
N MET A 356 -4.70 22.51 21.94
CA MET A 356 -4.09 23.13 23.12
C MET A 356 -5.06 23.23 24.30
N SER A 357 -6.35 23.51 24.07
CA SER A 357 -7.35 23.49 25.16
C SER A 357 -7.58 22.09 25.68
N ASP A 358 -7.67 21.09 24.81
CA ASP A 358 -7.83 19.68 25.18
C ASP A 358 -6.60 19.20 25.95
N ASP A 359 -5.39 19.57 25.52
CA ASP A 359 -4.14 19.32 26.24
C ASP A 359 -4.09 20.03 27.58
N ALA A 360 -4.58 21.27 27.67
CA ALA A 360 -4.65 21.99 28.93
C ALA A 360 -5.63 21.34 29.91
N ILE A 361 -6.79 20.87 29.42
CA ILE A 361 -7.75 20.09 30.21
C ILE A 361 -7.11 18.76 30.62
N ARG A 362 -6.47 18.03 29.69
CA ARG A 362 -5.77 16.79 30.01
C ARG A 362 -4.66 17.00 31.04
N ARG A 363 -3.88 18.07 30.96
CA ARG A 363 -2.85 18.41 31.97
C ARG A 363 -3.43 18.87 33.31
N ALA A 364 -4.62 19.48 33.30
CA ALA A 364 -5.34 19.82 34.53
C ALA A 364 -5.97 18.59 35.18
N ASP A 365 -6.40 17.62 34.36
CA ASP A 365 -6.91 16.31 34.76
C ASP A 365 -5.78 15.30 35.06
N GLU A 366 -4.57 15.53 34.55
CA GLU A 366 -3.37 14.75 34.85
C GLU A 366 -3.11 14.88 36.34
N ASP A 367 -3.10 13.73 36.99
CA ASP A 367 -3.13 13.61 38.43
C ASP A 367 -2.04 14.49 39.08
N LYS A 368 -2.43 15.33 40.05
CA LYS A 368 -1.51 16.14 40.86
C LYS A 368 -0.38 15.29 41.45
N TYR A 369 -0.65 14.00 41.63
CA TYR A 369 0.25 13.02 42.24
C TYR A 369 0.97 12.12 41.20
N GLY A 370 0.71 12.27 39.91
CA GLY A 370 1.35 11.53 38.82
C GLY A 370 1.10 10.01 38.83
N MET A 371 0.06 9.56 39.54
CA MET A 371 -0.24 8.15 39.78
C MET A 371 -1.76 7.97 39.93
N THR A 372 -2.34 7.06 39.17
CA THR A 372 -3.79 6.74 39.25
C THR A 372 -4.17 6.11 40.59
N LEU A 373 -5.45 6.18 40.96
CA LEU A 373 -5.94 5.55 42.20
C LEU A 373 -5.62 4.05 42.26
N LEU A 374 -5.68 3.37 41.11
CA LEU A 374 -5.34 1.95 41.01
C LEU A 374 -3.86 1.70 41.33
N GLU A 375 -2.95 2.48 40.73
CA GLU A 375 -1.52 2.39 41.01
C GLU A 375 -1.19 2.74 42.47
N ALA A 376 -1.88 3.73 43.06
CA ALA A 376 -1.73 4.07 44.46
C ALA A 376 -2.22 2.95 45.40
N GLN A 377 -3.30 2.25 45.04
CA GLN A 377 -3.78 1.08 45.76
C GLN A 377 -2.82 -0.11 45.65
N LEU A 378 -2.29 -0.37 44.46
CA LEU A 378 -1.30 -1.43 44.24
C LEU A 378 -0.01 -1.16 45.04
N ASN A 379 0.40 0.11 45.12
CA ASN A 379 1.61 0.55 45.83
C ASN A 379 1.40 0.88 47.31
N ILE A 380 0.23 0.58 47.89
CA ILE A 380 -0.14 1.04 49.24
C ILE A 380 0.86 0.64 50.34
N LYS A 381 1.47 -0.56 50.23
CA LYS A 381 2.49 -1.01 51.19
C LYS A 381 3.78 -0.20 51.12
N LEU A 382 4.14 0.29 49.93
CA LEU A 382 5.30 1.14 49.72
C LEU A 382 5.01 2.57 50.21
N LEU A 383 3.82 3.08 49.90
CA LEU A 383 3.35 4.40 50.36
C LEU A 383 3.25 4.48 51.89
N GLN A 384 2.77 3.44 52.55
CA GLN A 384 2.73 3.35 54.02
C GLN A 384 4.13 3.38 54.64
N LYS A 385 5.11 2.70 54.03
CA LYS A 385 6.52 2.77 54.46
C LYS A 385 7.12 4.17 54.30
N ALA A 386 6.67 4.91 53.28
CA ALA A 386 7.05 6.29 53.04
C ALA A 386 6.27 7.31 53.90
N GLY A 387 5.37 6.86 54.79
CA GLY A 387 4.63 7.71 55.72
C GLY A 387 3.26 8.19 55.24
N VAL A 388 2.75 7.70 54.11
CA VAL A 388 1.41 8.02 53.61
C VAL A 388 0.42 6.94 54.05
N ALA A 389 -0.42 7.25 55.05
CA ALA A 389 -1.31 6.29 55.69
C ALA A 389 -2.42 5.75 54.77
N SER A 390 -2.90 6.57 53.83
CA SER A 390 -3.91 6.22 52.83
C SER A 390 -3.72 7.05 51.56
N PRO A 391 -4.09 6.53 50.37
CA PRO A 391 -4.10 7.32 49.14
C PRO A 391 -4.92 8.62 49.36
N PRO A 392 -4.39 9.80 48.98
CA PRO A 392 -5.16 11.05 49.01
C PRO A 392 -6.53 10.90 48.32
N LYS A 393 -7.58 11.45 48.95
CA LYS A 393 -8.96 11.31 48.47
C LYS A 393 -9.22 12.00 47.12
N ASP A 394 -8.33 12.89 46.72
CA ASP A 394 -8.43 13.70 45.52
C ASP A 394 -7.66 13.09 44.31
N ILE A 395 -7.12 11.87 44.45
CA ILE A 395 -6.44 11.14 43.36
C ILE A 395 -7.46 10.71 42.30
N HIS A 396 -7.06 10.79 41.04
CA HIS A 396 -7.95 10.56 39.91
C HIS A 396 -8.32 9.07 39.78
N ILE A 397 -9.62 8.79 39.63
CA ILE A 397 -10.17 7.46 39.40
C ILE A 397 -10.24 7.24 37.88
N ARG A 398 -9.11 6.95 37.24
CA ARG A 398 -9.10 6.45 35.86
C ARG A 398 -8.48 5.07 35.79
#